data_AF-H2YHU0-F1
#
_entry.id   AF-H2YHU0-F1
#
_cell.length_a   1.000
_cell.length_b   1.000
_cell.length_c   1.000
_cell.angle_alpha   90.00
_cell.angle_beta   90.00
_cell.angle_gamma   90.00
#
_symmetry.space_group_name_H-M   'P 1'
#
loop_
_entity.id
_entity.type
_entity.pdbx_description
1 polymer ?
#
loop_
_entity_poly.entity_id
_entity_poly.type
_entity_poly.pdbx_seq_one_letter_code
_entity_poly.pdbx_strand_id
1 'polypeptide(L)'
;MQIPQGIISALMMLLVLLVIGPLFRTIPTACLAAIIAVAIKGMLRKARDFKPYWKTSRFDGSVWMVTCLATIFLDVVYGLAAGVAFSLLCIVFRTQFVGSE
;
A
#
# COMPACT_ATOMS: atom_id res chain seq x y z
N MET A 1 -29.17 15.24 -14.17
CA MET A 1 -28.94 13.85 -13.71
C MET A 1 -27.51 13.47 -14.04
N GLN A 2 -26.55 13.77 -13.16
CA GLN A 2 -25.14 13.41 -13.38
C GLN A 2 -24.93 11.98 -12.88
N ILE A 3 -24.68 11.06 -13.81
CA ILE A 3 -24.24 9.71 -13.47
C ILE A 3 -22.81 9.87 -12.92
N PRO A 4 -22.52 9.46 -11.68
CA PRO A 4 -21.16 9.55 -11.16
C PRO A 4 -20.20 8.77 -12.05
N GLN A 5 -19.03 9.34 -12.34
CA GLN A 5 -18.05 8.78 -13.30
C GLN A 5 -17.67 7.33 -12.97
N GLY A 6 -17.68 6.97 -11.68
CA GLY A 6 -17.46 5.60 -11.23
C GLY A 6 -18.50 4.59 -11.72
N ILE A 7 -19.77 4.98 -11.86
CA ILE A 7 -20.81 4.10 -12.42
C ILE A 7 -20.53 3.85 -13.90
N ILE A 8 -20.16 4.89 -14.66
CA ILE A 8 -19.84 4.76 -16.09
C ILE A 8 -18.60 3.86 -16.28
N SER A 9 -17.55 4.06 -15.49
CA SER A 9 -16.33 3.23 -15.56
C SER A 9 -16.58 1.78 -15.15
N ALA A 10 -17.37 1.55 -14.08
CA ALA A 10 -17.73 0.20 -13.63
C ALA A 10 -18.57 -0.53 -14.69
N LEU A 11 -19.54 0.15 -15.31
CA LEU A 11 -20.40 -0.41 -16.35
C LEU A 11 -19.60 -0.76 -17.62
N MET A 12 -18.64 0.09 -18.00
CA MET A 12 -17.71 -0.19 -19.09
C MET A 12 -16.79 -1.37 -18.79
N MET A 13 -16.21 -1.45 -17.59
CA MET A 13 -15.41 -2.61 -17.18
C MET A 13 -16.23 -3.90 -17.20
N LEU A 14 -17.47 -3.87 -16.68
CA LEU A 14 -18.38 -5.00 -16.66
C LEU A 14 -18.69 -5.50 -18.07
N LEU A 15 -19.00 -4.59 -19.01
CA LEU A 15 -19.25 -4.93 -20.41
C LEU A 15 -18.02 -5.58 -21.06
N VAL A 16 -16.83 -5.00 -20.84
CA VAL A 16 -15.56 -5.52 -21.35
C VAL A 16 -15.26 -6.92 -20.79
N LEU A 17 -15.48 -7.11 -19.48
CA LEU A 17 -15.31 -8.41 -18.81
C LEU A 17 -16.31 -9.46 -19.29
N LEU A 18 -17.54 -9.08 -19.66
CA LEU A 18 -18.53 -10.04 -20.16
C LEU A 18 -18.18 -10.50 -21.59
N VAL A 19 -17.74 -9.58 -22.44
CA VAL A 19 -17.39 -9.87 -23.85
C VAL A 19 -16.03 -10.58 -23.96
N ILE A 20 -15.02 -10.13 -23.20
CA ILE A 20 -13.64 -10.66 -23.24
C ILE A 20 -13.42 -11.73 -22.16
N GLY A 21 -14.32 -11.88 -21.18
CA GLY A 21 -14.30 -12.90 -20.13
C GLY A 21 -13.97 -14.32 -20.56
N PRO A 22 -14.54 -14.87 -21.66
CA PRO A 22 -14.16 -16.21 -22.13
C PRO A 22 -12.72 -16.28 -22.65
N LEU A 23 -12.14 -15.16 -23.10
CA LEU A 23 -10.74 -15.07 -23.51
C LEU A 23 -9.80 -15.10 -22.30
N PHE A 24 -10.22 -14.53 -21.16
CA PHE A 24 -9.46 -14.53 -19.90
C PHE A 24 -9.28 -15.91 -19.25
N ARG A 25 -10.06 -16.93 -19.65
CA ARG A 25 -9.78 -18.32 -19.23
C ARG A 25 -8.45 -18.84 -19.77
N THR A 26 -8.06 -18.38 -20.96
CA THR A 26 -6.86 -18.81 -21.67
C THR A 26 -5.68 -17.86 -21.43
N ILE A 27 -5.96 -16.59 -21.09
CA ILE A 27 -4.97 -15.62 -20.65
C ILE A 27 -4.45 -16.08 -19.27
N PRO A 28 -3.25 -16.66 -19.16
CA PRO A 28 -2.91 -17.56 -18.07
C PRO A 28 -2.61 -16.82 -16.77
N THR A 29 -2.46 -17.58 -15.67
CA THR A 29 -1.87 -17.10 -14.40
C THR A 29 -0.60 -16.26 -14.59
N ALA A 30 0.13 -16.47 -15.69
CA ALA A 30 1.28 -15.68 -16.11
C ALA A 30 0.98 -14.18 -16.30
N CYS A 31 -0.13 -13.79 -16.93
CA CYS A 31 -0.48 -12.38 -17.10
C CYS A 31 -0.87 -11.73 -15.77
N LEU A 32 -1.63 -12.44 -14.93
CA LEU A 32 -1.97 -11.97 -13.58
C LEU A 32 -0.71 -11.76 -12.73
N ALA A 33 0.20 -12.74 -12.76
CA ALA A 33 1.50 -12.66 -12.08
C ALA A 33 2.35 -11.50 -12.61
N ALA A 34 2.36 -11.26 -13.93
CA ALA A 34 3.08 -10.13 -14.53
C ALA A 34 2.51 -8.77 -14.07
N ILE A 35 1.19 -8.63 -14.00
CA ILE A 35 0.53 -7.41 -13.50
C ILE A 35 0.88 -7.18 -12.03
N ILE A 36 0.80 -8.21 -11.18
CA ILE A 36 1.19 -8.14 -9.77
C ILE A 36 2.69 -7.79 -9.64
N ALA A 37 3.57 -8.41 -10.43
CA ALA A 37 5.00 -8.13 -10.41
C ALA A 37 5.32 -6.67 -10.81
N VAL A 38 4.64 -6.12 -11.81
CA VAL A 38 4.79 -4.70 -12.20
C VAL A 38 4.25 -3.79 -11.10
N ALA A 39 3.13 -4.12 -10.47
CA ALA A 39 2.58 -3.36 -9.35
C ALA A 39 3.54 -3.33 -8.14
N ILE A 40 4.08 -4.49 -7.75
CA ILE A 40 5.07 -4.60 -6.67
C ILE A 40 6.35 -3.84 -7.04
N LYS A 41 6.81 -3.92 -8.30
CA LYS A 41 7.97 -3.14 -8.78
C LYS A 41 7.72 -1.63 -8.65
N GLY A 42 6.50 -1.16 -8.90
CA GLY A 42 6.09 0.23 -8.68
C GLY A 42 6.12 0.62 -7.20
N MET A 43 5.57 -0.23 -6.32
CA MET A 43 5.62 -0.02 -4.87
C MET A 43 7.05 -0.04 -4.33
N LEU A 44 7.89 -0.98 -4.77
CA LEU A 44 9.28 -1.10 -4.33
C LEU A 44 10.15 0.08 -4.75
N ARG A 45 9.89 0.72 -5.91
CA ARG A 45 10.55 1.99 -6.24
C ARG A 45 10.21 3.07 -5.23
N LYS A 46 8.91 3.28 -4.93
CA LYS A 46 8.46 4.24 -3.92
C LYS A 46 9.05 3.95 -2.53
N ALA A 47 9.13 2.67 -2.15
CA ALA A 47 9.78 2.23 -0.92
C ALA A 47 11.29 2.54 -0.91
N ARG A 48 11.96 2.39 -2.06
CA ARG A 48 13.40 2.72 -2.19
C ARG A 48 13.66 4.23 -2.21
N ASP A 49 12.72 5.01 -2.73
CA ASP A 49 12.71 6.48 -2.64
C ASP A 49 12.41 6.98 -1.21
N PHE A 50 12.14 6.09 -0.26
CA PHE A 50 12.08 6.38 1.19
C PHE A 50 13.47 6.45 1.84
N LYS A 51 14.53 6.00 1.16
CA LYS A 51 15.92 6.06 1.64
C LYS A 51 16.41 7.50 1.95
N PRO A 52 16.04 8.55 1.21
CA PRO A 52 16.29 9.93 1.61
C PRO A 52 15.46 10.43 2.81
N TYR A 53 14.28 9.87 3.10
CA TYR A 53 13.48 10.25 4.28
C TYR A 53 14.17 9.86 5.60
N TRP A 54 14.95 8.78 5.61
CA TRP A 54 15.75 8.34 6.76
C TRP A 54 16.77 9.40 7.22
N LYS A 55 17.23 10.27 6.30
CA LYS A 55 18.15 11.37 6.63
C LYS A 55 17.46 12.59 7.24
N THR A 56 16.16 12.79 6.98
CA THR A 56 15.40 13.93 7.49
C THR A 56 14.72 13.62 8.83
N SER A 57 14.23 12.40 9.05
CA SER A 57 13.58 12.00 10.31
C SER A 57 13.86 10.53 10.63
N ARG A 58 14.78 10.28 11.57
CA ARG A 58 15.14 8.92 12.06
C ARG A 58 13.92 8.15 12.58
N PHE A 59 12.90 8.86 13.04
CA PHE A 59 11.72 8.27 13.64
C PHE A 59 10.81 7.61 12.59
N ASP A 60 10.43 8.34 11.54
CA ASP A 60 9.62 7.82 10.43
C ASP A 60 10.27 6.61 9.75
N GLY A 61 11.59 6.61 9.61
CA GLY A 61 12.35 5.46 9.11
C GLY A 61 12.20 4.21 9.96
N SER A 62 12.16 4.37 11.29
CA SER A 62 11.99 3.27 12.24
C SER A 62 10.57 2.70 12.20
N VAL A 63 9.54 3.55 12.15
CA VAL A 63 8.13 3.13 11.99
C VAL A 63 7.95 2.33 10.70
N TRP A 64 8.53 2.83 9.60
CA TRP A 64 8.47 2.16 8.31
C TRP A 64 9.12 0.77 8.34
N MET A 65 10.32 0.66 8.93
CA MET A 65 11.05 -0.62 9.02
C MET A 65 10.29 -1.64 9.87
N VAL A 66 9.75 -1.23 11.02
CA VAL A 66 8.94 -2.09 11.91
C VAL A 66 7.67 -2.55 11.20
N THR A 67 6.93 -1.65 10.56
CA THR A 67 5.69 -1.97 9.84
C THR A 67 5.96 -2.93 8.67
N CYS A 68 7.05 -2.71 7.94
CA CYS A 68 7.43 -3.55 6.80
C CYS A 68 7.85 -4.95 7.25
N LEU A 69 8.68 -5.07 8.29
CA LEU A 69 9.01 -6.37 8.88
C LEU A 69 7.76 -7.08 9.41
N ALA A 70 6.93 -6.38 10.18
CA ALA A 70 5.70 -6.95 10.73
C ALA A 70 4.77 -7.47 9.63
N THR A 71 4.61 -6.72 8.53
CA THR A 71 3.80 -7.14 7.37
C THR A 71 4.34 -8.42 6.71
N ILE A 72 5.66 -8.55 6.60
CA ILE A 72 6.31 -9.73 5.98
C ILE A 72 6.16 -10.98 6.87
N PHE A 73 6.25 -10.82 8.20
CA PHE A 73 6.19 -11.95 9.14
C PHE A 73 4.78 -12.34 9.60
N LEU A 74 3.85 -11.38 9.71
CA LEU A 74 2.56 -11.56 10.39
C LEU A 74 1.33 -11.42 9.48
N ASP A 75 1.48 -10.99 8.23
CA ASP A 75 0.42 -10.54 7.28
C ASP A 75 0.19 -9.02 7.26
N VAL A 76 -0.32 -8.51 6.14
CA VAL A 76 -0.59 -7.09 5.88
C VAL A 76 -1.50 -6.47 6.93
N VAL A 77 -2.53 -7.19 7.38
CA VAL A 77 -3.50 -6.62 8.34
C VAL A 77 -2.83 -6.39 9.70
N TYR A 78 -2.10 -7.39 10.20
CA TYR A 78 -1.40 -7.31 11.48
C TYR A 78 -0.21 -6.36 11.42
N GLY A 79 0.54 -6.36 10.32
CA GLY A 79 1.64 -5.44 10.09
C GLY A 79 1.19 -3.98 10.10
N LEU A 80 0.07 -3.67 9.44
CA LEU A 80 -0.53 -2.33 9.47
C LEU A 80 -0.98 -1.94 10.88
N ALA A 81 -1.66 -2.83 11.60
CA ALA A 81 -2.11 -2.56 12.96
C ALA A 81 -0.94 -2.25 13.91
N ALA A 82 0.13 -3.06 13.85
CA ALA A 82 1.35 -2.83 14.62
C ALA A 82 2.04 -1.52 14.25
N GLY A 83 2.10 -1.18 12.96
CA GLY A 83 2.66 0.08 12.47
C GLY A 83 1.91 1.31 12.98
N VAL A 84 0.57 1.28 12.94
CA VAL A 84 -0.28 2.36 13.46
C VAL A 84 -0.10 2.51 14.96
N ALA A 85 -0.10 1.41 15.72
CA ALA A 85 0.13 1.45 17.16
C ALA A 85 1.49 2.07 17.51
N PHE A 86 2.55 1.65 16.80
CA PHE A 86 3.90 2.19 17.00
C PHE A 86 4.01 3.66 16.60
N SER A 87 3.35 4.08 15.51
CA SER A 87 3.28 5.48 15.09
C SER A 87 2.55 6.35 16.10
N LEU A 88 1.47 5.86 16.72
CA LEU A 88 0.74 6.58 17.77
C LEU A 88 1.59 6.73 19.03
N LEU A 89 2.23 5.64 19.49
CA LEU A 89 3.13 5.68 20.64
C LEU A 89 4.26 6.69 20.44
N CYS A 90 4.89 6.70 19.26
CA CYS A 90 5.87 7.71 18.88
C CYS A 90 5.37 9.14 19.11
N ILE A 91 4.20 9.46 18.56
CA ILE A 91 3.67 10.82 18.56
C ILE A 91 3.43 11.28 19.99
N VAL A 92 2.90 10.37 20.83
CA VAL A 92 2.70 10.62 22.26
C VAL A 92 4.03 10.90 22.94
N PHE A 93 5.05 10.07 22.76
CA PHE A 93 6.38 10.34 23.33
C PHE A 93 6.94 11.70 22.88
N ARG A 94 6.82 12.03 21.59
CA ARG A 94 7.32 13.29 21.02
C ARG A 94 6.56 14.51 21.55
N THR A 95 5.26 14.42 21.81
CA THR A 95 4.48 15.51 22.40
C THR A 95 4.77 15.69 23.89
N GLN A 96 4.95 14.60 24.64
CA GLN A 96 5.29 14.69 26.06
C GLN A 96 6.67 15.34 26.30
N PHE A 97 7.66 15.05 25.45
CA PHE A 97 8.99 15.68 25.53
C PHE A 97 9.03 17.17 25.14
N VAL A 98 8.00 17.68 24.43
CA VAL A 98 7.89 19.11 24.06
C VAL A 98 7.11 19.91 25.10
N GLY A 99 6.33 19.26 25.96
CA GLY A 99 5.54 19.91 27.01
C GLY A 99 6.29 20.23 28.31
N SER A 100 7.59 19.98 28.36
CA SER A 100 8.45 20.24 29.52
C SER A 100 9.49 21.35 29.27
N GLU A 101 9.11 22.38 28.53
CA GLU A 101 9.74 23.72 28.51
C GLU A 101 8.67 24.80 28.74
#